data_AF-A0A420EBI8-F1
#
_entry.id   AF-A0A420EBI8-F1
#
_cell.length_a   1.000
_cell.length_b   1.000
_cell.length_c   1.000
_cell.angle_alpha   90.00
_cell.angle_beta   90.00
_cell.angle_gamma   90.00
#
_symmetry.space_group_name_H-M   'P 1'
#
loop_
_entity.id
_entity.type
_entity.pdbx_description
1 polymer ?
#
loop_
_entity_poly.entity_id
_entity_poly.type
_entity_poly.pdbx_seq_one_letter_code
_entity_poly.pdbx_strand_id
1 'polypeptide(L)'
;MISPYHSVYILLLGLSFSAFLVLMLLLERGEICKGQQSRIQNQMATIASITSLSLVAGFAASVTLWALLPLVIAVVSAWVLCASKNKLKEKRSIENKLWWRFGAPLALAYAILLFSQFPASIAGLPAGLALGHCMLLRAKYRIEAFDKILPAAAAVLGMLLLVVICVIALQHEQAQLLVQHCIVYASCFLASILLWIWPLFSQRKAPAQLVMIVCLGLLVSGYAFYQISII
;
A
#
# COMPACT_ATOMS: atom_id res chain seq x y z
N MET A 1 4.76 18.81 18.47
CA MET A 1 5.05 17.38 18.26
C MET A 1 3.98 16.82 17.34
N ILE A 2 4.34 16.35 16.15
CA ILE A 2 3.36 15.75 15.25
C ILE A 2 2.91 14.42 15.85
N SER A 3 1.59 14.22 15.93
CA SER A 3 1.01 13.01 16.50
C SER A 3 1.40 11.78 15.68
N PRO A 4 1.76 10.64 16.31
CA PRO A 4 2.10 9.40 15.58
C PRO A 4 0.97 8.96 14.63
N TYR A 5 -0.28 9.31 14.93
CA TYR A 5 -1.43 9.03 14.09
C TYR A 5 -1.33 9.65 12.68
N HIS A 6 -0.65 10.78 12.51
CA HIS A 6 -0.48 11.42 11.21
C HIS A 6 0.41 10.57 10.28
N SER A 7 1.51 10.01 10.82
CA SER A 7 2.38 9.09 10.07
C SER A 7 1.64 7.83 9.62
N VAL A 8 0.83 7.26 10.52
CA VAL A 8 0.04 6.05 10.25
C VAL A 8 -1.02 6.33 9.20
N TYR A 9 -1.71 7.48 9.28
CA TYR A 9 -2.68 7.90 8.27
C TYR A 9 -2.08 7.92 6.87
N ILE A 10 -0.93 8.58 6.71
CA ILE A 10 -0.23 8.77 5.43
C ILE A 10 0.24 7.43 4.85
N LEU A 11 0.92 6.62 5.66
CA LEU A 11 1.47 5.34 5.23
C LEU A 11 0.36 4.35 4.85
N LEU A 12 -0.69 4.24 5.66
CA LEU A 12 -1.78 3.30 5.39
C LEU A 12 -2.62 3.72 4.17
N LEU A 13 -2.77 5.02 3.91
CA LEU A 13 -3.49 5.49 2.74
C LEU A 13 -2.74 5.12 1.45
N GLY A 14 -1.43 5.39 1.40
CA GLY A 14 -0.59 5.01 0.25
C GLY A 14 -0.52 3.49 0.05
N LEU A 15 -0.44 2.72 1.14
CA LEU A 15 -0.45 1.26 1.10
C LEU A 15 -1.78 0.71 0.58
N SER A 16 -2.91 1.27 1.03
CA SER A 16 -4.23 0.84 0.55
C SER A 16 -4.45 1.17 -0.93
N PHE A 17 -4.04 2.37 -1.35
CA PHE A 17 -4.18 2.84 -2.71
C PHE A 17 -3.36 2.00 -3.71
N SER A 18 -2.08 1.78 -3.42
CA SER A 18 -1.21 0.96 -4.29
C SER A 18 -1.65 -0.51 -4.34
N ALA A 19 -2.07 -1.10 -3.21
CA ALA A 19 -2.62 -2.45 -3.20
C ALA A 19 -3.91 -2.55 -4.05
N PHE A 20 -4.79 -1.55 -3.94
CA PHE A 20 -6.01 -1.48 -4.74
C PHE A 20 -5.71 -1.38 -6.24
N LEU A 21 -4.74 -0.54 -6.64
CA LEU A 21 -4.32 -0.42 -8.04
C LEU A 21 -3.81 -1.75 -8.61
N VAL A 22 -2.99 -2.48 -7.86
CA VAL A 22 -2.48 -3.80 -8.28
C VAL A 22 -3.63 -4.77 -8.55
N LEU A 23 -4.62 -4.83 -7.64
CA LEU A 23 -5.77 -5.72 -7.80
C LEU A 23 -6.70 -5.28 -8.92
N MET A 24 -6.93 -3.99 -9.10
CA MET A 24 -7.77 -3.47 -10.17
C MET A 24 -7.14 -3.70 -11.54
N LEU A 25 -5.84 -3.43 -11.68
CA LEU A 25 -5.11 -3.73 -12.91
C LEU A 25 -5.30 -5.20 -13.29
N LEU A 26 -5.16 -6.09 -12.30
CA LEU A 26 -5.36 -7.52 -12.51
C LEU A 26 -6.83 -7.85 -12.87
N LEU A 27 -7.81 -7.28 -12.17
CA LEU A 27 -9.24 -7.55 -12.45
C LEU A 27 -9.69 -7.06 -13.82
N GLU A 28 -9.12 -5.97 -14.32
CA GLU A 28 -9.50 -5.39 -15.62
C GLU A 28 -8.72 -5.96 -16.81
N ARG A 29 -7.43 -6.22 -16.63
CA ARG A 29 -6.53 -6.64 -17.71
C ARG A 29 -6.14 -8.12 -17.64
N GLY A 30 -6.36 -8.77 -16.51
CA GLY A 30 -6.06 -10.19 -16.35
C GLY A 30 -7.14 -11.05 -16.99
N GLU A 31 -6.73 -11.97 -17.85
CA GLU A 31 -7.56 -13.08 -18.34
C GLU A 31 -7.78 -14.11 -17.22
N ILE A 32 -8.67 -13.78 -16.28
CA ILE A 32 -8.88 -14.56 -15.05
C ILE A 32 -10.19 -15.33 -15.14
N CYS A 33 -10.16 -16.60 -14.73
CA CYS A 33 -11.39 -17.40 -14.60
C CYS A 33 -12.31 -16.83 -13.50
N LYS A 34 -13.63 -16.90 -13.68
CA LYS A 34 -14.64 -16.38 -12.72
C LYS A 34 -14.41 -16.84 -11.27
N GLY A 35 -13.96 -18.09 -11.07
CA GLY A 35 -13.62 -18.62 -9.75
C GLY A 35 -12.41 -17.95 -9.08
N GLN A 36 -11.40 -17.56 -9.84
CA GLN A 36 -10.25 -16.80 -9.33
C GLN A 36 -10.62 -15.34 -9.07
N GLN A 37 -11.46 -14.75 -9.93
CA GLN A 37 -11.99 -13.39 -9.74
C GLN A 37 -12.72 -13.25 -8.39
N SER A 38 -13.56 -14.22 -8.02
CA SER A 38 -14.22 -14.23 -6.70
C SER A 38 -13.21 -14.28 -5.55
N ARG A 39 -12.15 -15.09 -5.64
CA ARG A 39 -11.12 -15.18 -4.60
C ARG A 39 -10.34 -13.87 -4.44
N ILE A 40 -10.00 -13.21 -5.54
CA ILE A 40 -9.34 -11.90 -5.54
C ILE A 40 -10.26 -10.86 -4.88
N GLN A 41 -11.52 -10.80 -5.29
CA GLN A 41 -12.49 -9.89 -4.69
C GLN A 41 -12.73 -10.18 -3.20
N ASN A 42 -12.44 -11.38 -2.67
CA ASN A 42 -12.56 -11.66 -1.23
C ASN A 42 -11.47 -10.94 -0.44
N GLN A 43 -10.31 -10.67 -1.06
CA GLN A 43 -9.23 -9.90 -0.46
C GLN A 43 -9.52 -8.37 -0.47
N MET A 44 -10.56 -7.90 -1.17
CA MET A 44 -10.94 -6.49 -1.10
C MET A 44 -11.40 -6.08 0.31
N ALA A 45 -11.95 -7.02 1.10
CA ALA A 45 -12.29 -6.77 2.51
C ALA A 45 -11.05 -6.41 3.35
N THR A 46 -9.88 -7.01 3.05
CA THR A 46 -8.64 -6.64 3.72
C THR A 46 -8.18 -5.22 3.37
N ILE A 47 -8.36 -4.77 2.11
CA ILE A 47 -8.09 -3.37 1.75
C ILE A 47 -9.09 -2.45 2.44
N ALA A 48 -10.38 -2.79 2.46
CA ALA A 48 -11.42 -2.04 3.16
C ALA A 48 -11.05 -1.85 4.65
N SER A 49 -10.60 -2.92 5.33
CA SER A 49 -10.17 -2.82 6.73
C SER A 49 -8.99 -1.86 6.93
N ILE A 50 -8.00 -1.88 6.04
CA ILE A 50 -6.83 -1.01 6.17
C ILE A 50 -7.19 0.44 5.84
N THR A 51 -8.05 0.67 4.85
CA THR A 51 -8.59 2.02 4.58
C THR A 51 -9.41 2.55 5.75
N SER A 52 -10.18 1.70 6.45
CA SER A 52 -10.88 2.13 7.66
C SER A 52 -9.93 2.46 8.80
N LEU A 53 -8.83 1.72 8.95
CA LEU A 53 -7.80 2.05 9.95
C LEU A 53 -7.10 3.37 9.61
N SER A 54 -6.81 3.63 8.32
CA SER A 54 -6.31 4.93 7.87
C SER A 54 -7.29 6.04 8.20
N LEU A 55 -8.60 5.86 7.95
CA LEU A 55 -9.61 6.85 8.30
C LEU A 55 -9.63 7.18 9.79
N VAL A 56 -9.61 6.16 10.66
CA VAL A 56 -9.55 6.36 12.12
C VAL A 56 -8.28 7.09 12.54
N ALA A 57 -7.13 6.75 11.94
CA ALA A 57 -5.87 7.45 12.19
C ALA A 57 -5.94 8.92 11.73
N GLY A 58 -6.59 9.21 10.61
CA GLY A 58 -6.80 10.57 10.11
C GLY A 58 -7.68 11.41 11.04
N PHE A 59 -8.75 10.83 11.58
CA PHE A 59 -9.58 11.48 12.61
C PHE A 59 -8.78 11.75 13.90
N ALA A 60 -8.00 10.77 14.37
CA ALA A 60 -7.16 10.91 15.56
C ALA A 60 -6.03 11.95 15.37
N ALA A 61 -5.58 12.17 14.13
CA ALA A 61 -4.60 13.20 13.78
C ALA A 61 -5.24 14.58 13.50
N SER A 62 -6.55 14.74 13.67
CA SER A 62 -7.30 15.98 13.41
C SER A 62 -7.06 16.55 12.01
N VAL A 63 -6.96 15.67 11.00
CA VAL A 63 -6.81 16.06 9.60
C VAL A 63 -8.04 16.86 9.15
N THR A 64 -7.85 17.81 8.23
CA THR A 64 -8.91 18.66 7.71
C THR A 64 -10.06 17.82 7.14
N LEU A 65 -11.29 18.22 7.47
CA LEU A 65 -12.50 17.46 7.10
C LEU A 65 -12.62 17.28 5.57
N TRP A 66 -12.22 18.29 4.80
CA TRP A 66 -12.22 18.24 3.33
C TRP A 66 -11.32 17.13 2.77
N ALA A 67 -10.17 16.85 3.39
CA ALA A 67 -9.29 15.76 2.98
C ALA A 67 -9.82 14.38 3.43
N LEU A 68 -10.57 14.33 4.54
CA LEU A 68 -11.15 13.08 5.05
C LEU A 68 -12.46 12.68 4.35
N LEU A 69 -13.25 13.63 3.84
CA LEU A 69 -14.52 13.37 3.17
C LEU A 69 -14.44 12.29 2.07
N PRO A 70 -13.52 12.37 1.09
CA PRO A 70 -13.41 11.33 0.06
C PRO A 70 -13.00 9.98 0.66
N LEU A 71 -12.18 9.97 1.71
CA LEU A 71 -11.80 8.74 2.40
C LEU A 71 -13.00 8.09 3.13
N VAL A 72 -13.87 8.88 3.74
CA VAL A 72 -15.13 8.38 4.34
C VAL A 72 -16.00 7.73 3.26
N ILE A 73 -16.18 8.40 2.12
CA ILE A 73 -16.97 7.87 1.00
C ILE A 73 -16.36 6.56 0.47
N ALA A 74 -15.02 6.49 0.38
CA ALA A 74 -14.31 5.26 0.01
C ALA A 74 -14.60 4.13 1.01
N VAL A 75 -14.45 4.37 2.31
CA VAL A 75 -14.66 3.33 3.33
C VAL A 75 -16.11 2.83 3.32
N VAL A 76 -17.09 3.74 3.25
CA VAL A 76 -18.51 3.36 3.21
C VAL A 76 -18.82 2.54 1.96
N SER A 77 -18.38 2.98 0.79
CA SER A 77 -18.58 2.24 -0.46
C SER A 77 -17.89 0.87 -0.44
N ALA A 78 -16.68 0.77 0.12
CA ALA A 78 -15.94 -0.49 0.27
C ALA A 78 -16.74 -1.52 1.08
N TRP A 79 -17.24 -1.12 2.25
CA TRP A 79 -18.00 -2.01 3.13
C TRP A 79 -19.35 -2.40 2.54
N VAL A 80 -20.06 -1.47 1.87
CA VAL A 80 -21.31 -1.79 1.15
C VAL A 80 -21.06 -2.82 0.05
N LEU A 81 -19.97 -2.69 -0.71
CA LEU A 81 -19.61 -3.65 -1.76
C LEU A 81 -19.20 -5.01 -1.17
N CYS A 82 -18.43 -5.03 -0.08
CA CYS A 82 -18.07 -6.26 0.62
C CYS A 82 -19.32 -6.98 1.18
N ALA A 83 -20.24 -6.24 1.80
CA ALA A 83 -21.49 -6.79 2.32
C ALA A 83 -22.38 -7.33 1.19
N SER A 84 -22.48 -6.61 0.07
CA SER A 84 -23.20 -7.07 -1.12
C SER A 84 -22.58 -8.34 -1.70
N LYS A 85 -21.26 -8.44 -1.67
CA LYS A 85 -20.55 -9.63 -2.12
C LYS A 85 -20.82 -10.84 -1.24
N ASN A 86 -20.85 -10.67 0.08
CA ASN A 86 -21.14 -11.76 1.03
C ASN A 86 -22.55 -12.34 0.85
N LYS A 87 -23.49 -11.56 0.29
CA LYS A 87 -24.84 -12.05 -0.06
C LYS A 87 -24.85 -12.92 -1.33
N LEU A 88 -23.81 -12.84 -2.16
CA LEU A 88 -23.70 -13.63 -3.39
C LEU A 88 -23.14 -15.03 -3.07
N LYS A 89 -23.63 -16.05 -3.79
CA LYS A 89 -23.05 -17.41 -3.71
C LYS A 89 -21.57 -17.37 -4.07
N GLU A 90 -20.75 -18.15 -3.36
CA GLU A 90 -19.27 -18.16 -3.35
C GLU A 90 -18.56 -18.08 -4.72
N LYS A 91 -19.21 -18.51 -5.81
CA LYS A 91 -18.67 -18.48 -7.18
C LYS A 91 -19.08 -17.26 -8.02
N ARG A 92 -19.94 -16.37 -7.52
CA ARG A 92 -20.38 -15.16 -8.24
C ARG A 92 -19.51 -13.97 -7.84
N SER A 93 -18.91 -13.33 -8.83
CA SER A 93 -18.19 -12.06 -8.69
C SER A 93 -19.14 -10.88 -8.91
N ILE A 94 -18.83 -9.76 -8.27
CA ILE A 94 -19.43 -8.47 -8.59
C ILE A 94 -18.80 -7.95 -9.88
N GLU A 95 -19.54 -7.17 -10.66
CA GLU A 95 -19.01 -6.48 -11.83
C GLU A 95 -17.79 -5.62 -11.45
N ASN A 96 -16.71 -5.73 -12.21
CA ASN A 96 -15.46 -5.01 -11.94
C ASN A 96 -15.65 -3.48 -11.91
N LYS A 97 -16.54 -2.95 -12.76
CA LYS A 97 -16.86 -1.51 -12.78
C LYS A 97 -17.40 -1.01 -11.44
N LEU A 98 -18.08 -1.86 -10.66
CA LEU A 98 -18.65 -1.45 -9.38
C LEU A 98 -17.56 -1.20 -8.33
N TRP A 99 -16.41 -1.87 -8.43
CA TRP A 99 -15.26 -1.65 -7.54
C TRP A 99 -14.62 -0.28 -7.73
N TRP A 100 -14.80 0.38 -8.87
CA TRP A 100 -14.39 1.78 -9.05
C TRP A 100 -15.19 2.75 -8.19
N ARG A 101 -16.38 2.39 -7.69
CA ARG A 101 -17.10 3.22 -6.71
C ARG A 101 -16.33 3.35 -5.39
N PHE A 102 -15.51 2.35 -5.06
CA PHE A 102 -14.55 2.40 -3.96
C PHE A 102 -13.22 3.03 -4.42
N GLY A 103 -12.73 2.64 -5.60
CA GLY A 103 -11.44 3.09 -6.12
C GLY A 103 -11.33 4.58 -6.40
N ALA A 104 -12.35 5.19 -7.01
CA ALA A 104 -12.34 6.60 -7.37
C ALA A 104 -12.24 7.54 -6.16
N PRO A 105 -13.05 7.41 -5.10
CA PRO A 105 -12.90 8.24 -3.90
C PRO A 105 -11.59 7.96 -3.17
N LEU A 106 -11.07 6.72 -3.17
CA LEU A 106 -9.76 6.40 -2.61
C LEU A 106 -8.62 7.09 -3.38
N ALA A 107 -8.68 7.08 -4.71
CA ALA A 107 -7.72 7.77 -5.57
C ALA A 107 -7.74 9.29 -5.35
N LEU A 108 -8.94 9.87 -5.20
CA LEU A 108 -9.10 11.29 -4.89
C LEU A 108 -8.49 11.62 -3.53
N ALA A 109 -8.78 10.83 -2.49
CA ALA A 109 -8.20 11.00 -1.16
C ALA A 109 -6.67 10.94 -1.19
N TYR A 110 -6.11 9.96 -1.92
CA TYR A 110 -4.66 9.85 -2.08
C TYR A 110 -4.05 11.01 -2.88
N ALA A 111 -4.74 11.50 -3.92
CA ALA A 111 -4.28 12.66 -4.68
C ALA A 111 -4.21 13.93 -3.81
N ILE A 112 -5.23 14.20 -2.99
CA ILE A 112 -5.20 15.32 -2.03
C ILE A 112 -4.03 15.18 -1.07
N LEU A 113 -3.79 13.96 -0.57
CA LEU A 113 -2.64 13.68 0.30
C LEU A 113 -1.32 13.95 -0.42
N LEU A 114 -1.20 13.54 -1.68
CA LEU A 114 0.01 13.72 -2.48
C LEU A 114 0.34 15.20 -2.66
N PHE A 115 -0.65 16.04 -2.94
CA PHE A 115 -0.44 17.49 -3.06
C PHE A 115 -0.11 18.19 -1.75
N SER A 116 -0.62 17.69 -0.63
CA SER A 116 -0.46 18.34 0.68
C SER A 116 0.78 17.90 1.45
N GLN A 117 1.25 16.66 1.24
CA GLN A 117 2.27 16.01 2.06
C GLN A 117 3.35 15.34 1.20
N PHE A 118 3.77 15.97 0.12
CA PHE A 118 4.91 15.52 -0.67
C PHE A 118 6.22 15.89 0.03
N PRO A 119 7.23 15.00 0.12
CA PRO A 119 7.32 13.66 -0.48
C PRO A 119 6.80 12.50 0.40
N ALA A 120 6.44 12.77 1.65
CA ALA A 120 6.08 11.77 2.65
C ALA A 120 4.94 10.80 2.23
N SER A 121 4.02 11.27 1.40
CA SER A 121 2.89 10.50 0.84
C SER A 121 3.28 9.31 -0.03
N ILE A 122 4.50 9.27 -0.58
CA ILE A 122 4.99 8.19 -1.46
C ILE A 122 5.51 7.00 -0.64
N ALA A 123 5.90 7.21 0.62
CA ALA A 123 6.54 6.21 1.46
C ALA A 123 5.69 4.94 1.71
N GLY A 124 4.36 5.04 1.62
CA GLY A 124 3.45 3.91 1.78
C GLY A 124 3.29 3.02 0.54
N LEU A 125 3.67 3.50 -0.66
CA LEU A 125 3.45 2.78 -1.92
C LEU A 125 4.20 1.44 -2.01
N PRO A 126 5.49 1.33 -1.64
CA PRO A 126 6.21 0.06 -1.71
C PRO A 126 5.56 -1.03 -0.85
N ALA A 127 5.08 -0.64 0.34
CA ALA A 127 4.41 -1.56 1.25
C ALA A 127 3.07 -2.04 0.68
N GLY A 128 2.32 -1.17 -0.01
CA GLY A 128 1.07 -1.61 -0.65
C GLY A 128 1.26 -2.47 -1.90
N LEU A 129 2.38 -2.35 -2.62
CA LEU A 129 2.75 -3.35 -3.64
C LEU A 129 2.98 -4.73 -3.00
N ALA A 130 3.64 -4.78 -1.84
CA ALA A 130 3.83 -6.03 -1.10
C ALA A 130 2.49 -6.59 -0.59
N LEU A 131 1.62 -5.74 -0.07
CA LEU A 131 0.28 -6.14 0.34
C LEU A 131 -0.53 -6.70 -0.84
N GLY A 132 -0.52 -6.00 -1.98
CA GLY A 132 -1.16 -6.46 -3.21
C GLY A 132 -0.64 -7.84 -3.61
N HIS A 133 0.68 -8.03 -3.62
CA HIS A 133 1.29 -9.34 -3.89
C HIS A 133 0.83 -10.42 -2.89
N CYS A 134 0.82 -10.11 -1.59
CA CYS A 134 0.32 -11.04 -0.56
C CYS A 134 -1.14 -11.46 -0.83
N MET A 135 -2.00 -10.53 -1.26
CA MET A 135 -3.39 -10.83 -1.62
C MET A 135 -3.50 -11.72 -2.86
N LEU A 136 -2.64 -11.52 -3.86
CA LEU A 136 -2.57 -12.37 -5.05
C LEU A 136 -2.18 -13.80 -4.70
N LEU A 137 -1.16 -13.96 -3.84
CA LEU A 137 -0.73 -15.28 -3.34
C LEU A 137 -1.86 -16.01 -2.61
N ARG A 138 -2.61 -15.30 -1.75
CA ARG A 138 -3.80 -15.86 -1.07
C ARG A 138 -4.91 -16.25 -2.04
N ALA A 139 -5.07 -15.51 -3.14
CA ALA A 139 -6.06 -15.80 -4.17
C ALA A 139 -5.66 -16.99 -5.08
N LYS A 140 -4.46 -17.56 -4.91
CA LYS A 140 -3.89 -18.62 -5.77
C LYS A 140 -3.84 -18.19 -7.24
N TYR A 141 -3.28 -17.02 -7.46
CA TYR A 141 -3.08 -16.49 -8.80
C TYR A 141 -2.06 -17.34 -9.60
N ARG A 142 -2.18 -17.33 -10.94
CA ARG A 142 -1.39 -18.20 -11.85
C ARG A 142 -0.27 -17.47 -12.60
N ILE A 143 -0.20 -16.14 -12.49
CA ILE A 143 0.63 -15.31 -13.37
C ILE A 143 1.99 -15.06 -12.71
N GLU A 144 2.96 -15.95 -12.93
CA GLU A 144 4.29 -15.86 -12.29
C GLU A 144 5.08 -14.57 -12.62
N ALA A 145 4.64 -13.78 -13.60
CA ALA A 145 5.25 -12.48 -13.92
C ALA A 145 5.14 -11.47 -12.77
N PHE A 146 4.05 -11.48 -11.97
CA PHE A 146 3.94 -10.53 -10.85
C PHE A 146 4.90 -10.83 -9.70
N ASP A 147 5.37 -12.09 -9.58
CA ASP A 147 6.41 -12.45 -8.61
C ASP A 147 7.73 -11.71 -8.89
N LYS A 148 7.96 -11.26 -10.13
CA LYS A 148 9.15 -10.49 -10.55
C LYS A 148 8.86 -8.98 -10.64
N ILE A 149 7.72 -8.60 -11.21
CA ILE A 149 7.39 -7.20 -11.49
C ILE A 149 7.12 -6.42 -10.20
N LEU A 150 6.41 -7.01 -9.22
CA LEU A 150 6.04 -6.29 -8.00
C LEU A 150 7.25 -5.96 -7.10
N PRO A 151 8.18 -6.91 -6.83
CA PRO A 151 9.40 -6.57 -6.11
C PRO A 151 10.29 -5.57 -6.86
N ALA A 152 10.38 -5.69 -8.20
CA ALA A 152 11.16 -4.75 -9.01
C ALA A 152 10.57 -3.34 -8.96
N ALA A 153 9.25 -3.19 -9.08
CA ALA A 153 8.56 -1.91 -8.96
C ALA A 153 8.76 -1.28 -7.57
N ALA A 154 8.68 -2.09 -6.50
CA ALA A 154 8.96 -1.63 -5.15
C ALA A 154 10.42 -1.18 -4.99
N ALA A 155 11.38 -1.91 -5.55
CA ALA A 155 12.80 -1.55 -5.52
C ALA A 155 13.06 -0.22 -6.25
N VAL A 156 12.46 0.00 -7.43
CA VAL A 156 12.56 1.27 -8.17
C VAL A 156 11.99 2.43 -7.34
N LEU A 157 10.82 2.24 -6.71
CA LEU A 157 10.26 3.26 -5.82
C LEU A 157 11.18 3.56 -4.63
N GLY A 158 11.80 2.54 -4.02
CA GLY A 158 12.76 2.74 -2.95
C GLY A 158 14.00 3.50 -3.38
N MET A 159 14.51 3.23 -4.57
CA MET A 159 15.64 3.98 -5.14
C MET A 159 15.26 5.45 -5.36
N LEU A 160 14.05 5.73 -5.85
CA LEU A 160 13.55 7.10 -5.98
C LEU A 160 13.43 7.81 -4.61
N LEU A 161 12.92 7.11 -3.60
CA LEU A 161 12.86 7.62 -2.23
C LEU A 161 14.26 7.89 -1.64
N LEU A 162 15.26 7.05 -1.91
CA LEU A 162 16.65 7.32 -1.54
C LEU A 162 17.17 8.60 -2.18
N VAL A 163 16.90 8.83 -3.47
CA VAL A 163 17.28 10.06 -4.15
C VAL A 163 16.63 11.27 -3.47
N VAL A 164 15.35 11.16 -3.10
CA VAL A 164 14.66 12.23 -2.35
C VAL A 164 15.31 12.48 -0.99
N ILE A 165 15.68 11.43 -0.24
CA ILE A 165 16.42 11.57 1.02
C ILE A 165 17.74 12.32 0.78
N CYS A 166 18.50 11.98 -0.27
CA CYS A 166 19.74 12.68 -0.60
C CYS A 166 19.50 14.17 -0.86
N VAL A 167 18.43 14.53 -1.58
CA VAL A 167 18.08 15.93 -1.84
C VAL A 167 17.73 16.68 -0.54
N ILE A 168 16.94 16.06 0.35
CA ILE A 168 16.60 16.64 1.66
C ILE A 168 17.86 16.83 2.51
N ALA A 169 18.73 15.82 2.52
CA ALA A 169 19.99 15.85 3.29
C ALA A 169 20.93 16.98 2.84
N LEU A 170 20.96 17.31 1.54
CA LEU A 170 21.76 18.42 1.02
C LEU A 170 21.26 19.80 1.47
N GLN A 171 19.99 19.90 1.89
CA GLN A 171 19.38 21.16 2.29
C GLN A 171 19.52 21.45 3.78
N HIS A 172 19.88 20.46 4.61
CA HIS A 172 19.83 20.57 6.08
C HIS A 172 21.20 20.35 6.71
N GLU A 173 21.64 21.31 7.53
CA GLU A 173 22.95 21.25 8.21
C GLU A 173 22.96 20.33 9.44
N GLN A 174 21.78 19.92 9.96
CA GLN A 174 21.66 19.05 11.13
C GLN A 174 21.82 17.56 10.76
N ALA A 175 23.07 17.12 10.63
CA ALA A 175 23.39 15.79 10.10
C ALA A 175 23.01 14.61 11.02
N GLN A 176 23.07 14.72 12.35
CA GLN A 176 23.05 13.53 13.22
C GLN A 176 21.69 12.79 13.28
N LEU A 177 20.58 13.50 13.49
CA LEU A 177 19.25 12.87 13.55
C LEU A 177 18.79 12.35 12.18
N LEU A 178 19.18 13.05 11.11
CA LEU A 178 18.85 12.67 9.74
C LEU A 178 19.60 11.39 9.32
N VAL A 179 20.87 11.25 9.72
CA VAL A 179 21.67 10.04 9.48
C VAL A 179 21.05 8.81 10.15
N GLN A 180 20.59 8.91 11.40
CA GLN A 180 19.99 7.78 12.10
C GLN A 180 18.74 7.25 11.37
N HIS A 181 17.82 8.13 10.99
CA HIS A 181 16.61 7.73 10.27
C HIS A 181 16.94 7.23 8.86
N CYS A 182 17.96 7.78 8.19
CA CYS A 182 18.43 7.30 6.90
C CYS A 182 18.97 5.86 6.98
N ILE A 183 19.74 5.54 8.03
CA ILE A 183 20.25 4.18 8.26
C ILE A 183 19.09 3.21 8.50
N VAL A 184 18.11 3.58 9.34
CA VAL A 184 16.92 2.74 9.59
C VAL A 184 16.13 2.53 8.30
N TYR A 185 15.89 3.60 7.54
CA TYR A 185 15.20 3.53 6.25
C TYR A 185 15.89 2.54 5.31
N ALA A 186 17.20 2.75 5.05
CA ALA A 186 17.96 1.98 4.09
C ALA A 186 18.12 0.51 4.51
N SER A 187 18.44 0.25 5.78
CA SER A 187 18.61 -1.11 6.29
C SER A 187 17.30 -1.90 6.25
N CYS A 188 16.19 -1.35 6.76
CA CYS A 188 14.88 -2.00 6.73
C CYS A 188 14.37 -2.18 5.30
N PHE A 189 14.57 -1.20 4.42
CA PHE A 189 14.16 -1.28 3.02
C PHE A 189 14.92 -2.40 2.30
N LEU A 190 16.25 -2.39 2.38
CA LEU A 190 17.12 -3.35 1.72
C LEU A 190 16.87 -4.77 2.26
N ALA A 191 16.76 -4.94 3.57
CA ALA A 191 16.40 -6.22 4.17
C ALA A 191 15.04 -6.72 3.66
N SER A 192 14.03 -5.85 3.59
CA SER A 192 12.70 -6.22 3.10
C SER A 192 12.69 -6.63 1.63
N ILE A 193 13.40 -5.90 0.77
CA ILE A 193 13.53 -6.24 -0.66
C ILE A 193 14.31 -7.53 -0.87
N LEU A 194 15.43 -7.73 -0.16
CA LEU A 194 16.19 -8.98 -0.23
C LEU A 194 15.34 -10.18 0.19
N LEU A 195 14.59 -10.04 1.28
CA LEU A 195 13.67 -11.06 1.77
C LEU A 195 12.56 -11.31 0.73
N TRP A 196 12.08 -10.27 0.06
CA TRP A 196 11.06 -10.39 -0.98
C TRP A 196 11.54 -11.12 -2.24
N ILE A 197 12.79 -10.87 -2.66
CA ILE A 197 13.38 -11.48 -3.86
C ILE A 197 13.93 -12.89 -3.54
N TRP A 198 14.19 -13.21 -2.27
CA TRP A 198 14.72 -14.51 -1.84
C TRP A 198 14.05 -15.75 -2.47
N PRO A 199 12.70 -15.86 -2.51
CA PRO A 199 12.03 -17.02 -3.11
C PRO A 199 12.33 -17.19 -4.61
N LEU A 200 12.63 -16.08 -5.31
CA LEU A 200 12.98 -16.08 -6.72
C LEU A 200 14.30 -16.82 -6.98
N PHE A 201 15.29 -16.63 -6.11
CA PHE A 201 16.56 -17.36 -6.17
C PHE A 201 16.39 -18.84 -5.83
N SER A 202 15.49 -19.15 -4.89
CA SER A 202 15.19 -20.52 -4.49
C SER A 202 14.31 -21.28 -5.50
N GLN A 203 13.87 -20.63 -6.59
CA GLN A 203 12.87 -21.16 -7.55
C GLN A 203 11.62 -21.73 -6.85
N ARG A 204 11.25 -21.15 -5.71
CA ARG A 204 10.10 -21.57 -4.90
C ARG A 204 9.04 -20.48 -4.94
N LYS A 205 7.77 -20.88 -4.89
CA LYS A 205 6.67 -19.93 -4.74
C LYS A 205 6.78 -19.24 -3.39
N ALA A 206 6.74 -17.91 -3.40
CA ALA A 206 6.79 -17.12 -2.17
C ALA A 206 5.58 -17.46 -1.28
N PRO A 207 5.76 -17.84 -0.02
CA PRO A 207 4.62 -18.02 0.88
C PRO A 207 4.03 -16.65 1.22
N ALA A 208 2.69 -16.56 1.28
CA ALA A 208 1.99 -15.30 1.58
C ALA A 208 2.41 -14.69 2.92
N GLN A 209 2.79 -15.52 3.90
CA GLN A 209 3.30 -15.07 5.21
C GLN A 209 4.62 -14.29 5.08
N LEU A 210 5.52 -14.73 4.20
CA LEU A 210 6.79 -14.05 3.96
C LEU A 210 6.57 -12.66 3.36
N VAL A 211 5.68 -12.56 2.36
CA VAL A 211 5.35 -11.27 1.73
C VAL A 211 4.65 -10.32 2.72
N MET A 212 3.90 -10.85 3.68
CA MET A 212 3.34 -10.05 4.79
C MET A 212 4.44 -9.49 5.70
N ILE A 213 5.48 -10.27 6.03
CA ILE A 213 6.63 -9.79 6.80
C ILE A 213 7.35 -8.67 6.02
N VAL A 214 7.53 -8.85 4.70
CA VAL A 214 8.08 -7.82 3.82
C VAL A 214 7.24 -6.53 3.86
N CYS A 215 5.90 -6.66 3.78
CA CYS A 215 5.00 -5.52 3.87
C CYS A 215 5.18 -4.73 5.17
N LEU A 216 5.34 -5.43 6.31
CA LEU A 216 5.58 -4.78 7.61
C LEU A 216 6.96 -4.13 7.67
N GLY A 217 8.01 -4.78 7.16
CA GLY A 217 9.35 -4.20 7.07
C GLY A 217 9.39 -2.93 6.20
N LEU A 218 8.65 -2.91 5.08
CA LEU A 218 8.50 -1.74 4.23
C LEU A 218 7.68 -0.63 4.91
N LEU A 219 6.70 -0.95 5.75
CA LEU A 219 5.99 0.04 6.57
C LEU A 219 6.90 0.70 7.61
N VAL A 220 7.75 -0.09 8.28
CA VAL A 220 8.75 0.44 9.23
C VAL A 220 9.74 1.36 8.52
N SER A 221 10.22 0.93 7.34
CA SER A 221 11.06 1.79 6.49
C SER A 221 10.33 3.07 6.09
N GLY A 222 9.07 2.98 5.64
CA GLY A 222 8.26 4.16 5.29
C GLY A 222 8.06 5.13 6.47
N TYR A 223 7.94 4.63 7.69
CA TYR A 223 7.89 5.46 8.90
C TYR A 223 9.20 6.23 9.13
N ALA A 224 10.35 5.59 8.94
CA ALA A 224 11.63 6.28 9.00
C ALA A 224 11.76 7.37 7.92
N PHE A 225 11.30 7.11 6.69
CA PHE A 225 11.24 8.13 5.63
C PHE A 225 10.34 9.31 6.00
N TYR A 226 9.18 9.04 6.60
CA TYR A 226 8.25 10.07 7.06
C TYR A 226 8.92 11.02 8.07
N GLN A 227 9.69 10.47 9.02
CA GLN A 227 10.43 11.29 9.98
C GLN A 227 11.49 12.17 9.28
N ILE A 228 12.21 11.64 8.29
CA ILE A 228 13.18 12.43 7.50
C ILE A 228 12.49 13.58 6.76
N SER A 229 11.28 13.37 6.26
CA SER A 229 10.58 14.36 5.43
C SER A 229 10.01 15.56 6.21
N ILE A 230 10.05 15.50 7.55
CA ILE A 230 9.46 16.51 8.44
C ILE A 230 10.52 17.33 9.16
N ILE A 231 11.72 16.74 9.33
CA ILE A 231 12.90 17.43 9.84
C ILE A 231 13.29 18.52 8.84
#